data_AF-M6RWR3-F1
#
_entry.id   AF-M6RWR3-F1
#
_cell.length_a   1.000
_cell.length_b   1.000
_cell.length_c   1.000
_cell.angle_alpha   90.00
_cell.angle_beta   90.00
_cell.angle_gamma   90.00
#
_symmetry.space_group_name_H-M   'P 1'
#
loop_
_entity.id
_entity.type
_entity.pdbx_description
1 polymer ?
#
loop_
_entity_poly.entity_id
_entity_poly.type
_entity_poly.pdbx_seq_one_letter_code
_entity_poly.pdbx_strand_id
1 'polypeptide(L)'
;MNIQKKLYIFILAIQTFNCSSSWLNIGCDLYCYAIVSELEAILEPPSITYNSYSPLIFTKNVNTSYTPEIKKITPTEGAFTIAPDLPTSLYLDNSTGIISGTPTQAQTKSTYRVQYENAGTILESNRFYILVQESSESGICNTTGIFPGCNSEQPYSCSDAVQPTYCYRELS
;
A
#
# COMPACT_ATOMS: atom_id res chain seq x y z
N MET A 1 -28.99 -14.50 19.23
CA MET A 1 -28.09 -13.39 19.63
C MET A 1 -26.67 -13.78 19.27
N ASN A 2 -26.05 -13.11 18.30
CA ASN A 2 -24.76 -13.47 17.70
C ASN A 2 -23.67 -13.61 18.77
N ILE A 3 -22.80 -14.62 18.66
CA ILE A 3 -21.69 -14.90 19.61
C ILE A 3 -20.82 -13.64 19.79
N GLN A 4 -20.65 -12.86 18.72
CA GLN A 4 -19.99 -11.57 18.71
C GLN A 4 -20.63 -10.54 19.66
N LYS A 5 -21.97 -10.49 19.74
CA LYS A 5 -22.68 -9.59 20.67
C LYS A 5 -22.61 -10.07 22.13
N LYS A 6 -22.59 -11.38 22.36
CA LYS A 6 -22.41 -11.94 23.72
C LYS A 6 -21.00 -11.68 24.25
N LEU A 7 -19.99 -11.80 23.39
CA LEU A 7 -18.59 -11.53 23.74
C LEU A 7 -18.38 -10.03 24.02
N TYR A 8 -18.94 -9.14 23.19
CA TYR A 8 -18.88 -7.68 23.38
C TYR A 8 -19.50 -7.22 24.72
N ILE A 9 -20.66 -7.78 25.09
CA ILE A 9 -21.32 -7.47 26.37
C ILE A 9 -20.52 -8.02 27.57
N PHE A 10 -19.88 -9.18 27.42
CA PHE A 10 -19.03 -9.76 28.47
C PHE A 10 -17.75 -8.94 28.68
N ILE A 11 -17.19 -8.36 27.61
CA ILE A 11 -16.01 -7.48 27.65
C ILE A 11 -16.34 -6.13 28.30
N LEU A 12 -17.51 -5.54 27.99
CA LEU A 12 -18.01 -4.33 28.67
C LEU A 12 -18.20 -4.55 30.19
N ALA A 13 -18.64 -5.75 30.59
CA ALA A 13 -18.79 -6.09 32.01
C ALA A 13 -17.44 -6.18 32.74
N ILE A 14 -16.37 -6.63 32.08
CA ILE A 14 -15.02 -6.71 32.66
C ILE A 14 -14.39 -5.32 32.82
N GLN A 15 -14.64 -4.39 31.89
CA GLN A 15 -14.20 -2.98 32.01
C GLN A 15 -14.84 -2.25 33.18
N THR A 16 -16.03 -2.67 33.62
CA THR A 16 -16.69 -2.10 34.81
C THR A 16 -16.30 -2.74 36.14
N PHE A 17 -15.59 -3.89 36.14
CA PHE A 17 -15.43 -4.70 37.37
C PHE A 17 -14.04 -4.67 38.04
N ASN A 18 -13.01 -4.01 37.48
CA ASN A 18 -11.67 -3.98 38.13
C ASN A 18 -10.91 -2.64 38.08
N CYS A 19 -11.62 -1.51 38.20
CA CYS A 19 -10.99 -0.27 38.68
C CYS A 19 -11.77 0.28 39.87
N SER A 20 -11.78 -0.45 41.00
CA SER A 20 -12.15 0.15 42.27
C SER A 20 -11.08 1.17 42.65
N SER A 21 -11.50 2.42 42.77
CA SER A 21 -10.73 3.65 42.94
C SER A 21 -9.94 3.74 44.25
N SER A 22 -8.91 2.92 44.43
CA SER A 22 -7.91 3.15 45.48
C SER A 22 -6.53 2.71 45.02
N TRP A 23 -5.68 3.73 44.80
CA TRP A 23 -4.24 3.70 44.50
C TRP A 23 -3.87 3.50 43.02
N LEU A 24 -3.34 4.58 42.43
CA LEU A 24 -2.62 4.60 41.15
C LEU A 24 -1.66 3.40 41.07
N ASN A 25 -2.00 2.40 40.25
CA ASN A 25 -1.06 1.38 39.82
C ASN A 25 -0.88 1.54 38.31
N ILE A 26 0.12 2.32 37.93
CA ILE A 26 0.57 2.50 36.53
C ILE A 26 0.80 1.15 35.83
N GLY A 27 1.07 0.08 36.60
CA GLY A 27 1.14 -1.29 36.11
C GLY A 27 -0.21 -1.87 35.64
N CYS A 28 -1.30 -1.69 36.38
CA CYS A 28 -2.62 -2.20 35.98
C CYS A 28 -3.12 -1.54 34.69
N ASP A 29 -2.81 -0.24 34.50
CA ASP A 29 -3.15 0.48 33.27
C ASP A 29 -2.37 -0.07 32.06
N LEU A 30 -1.10 -0.42 32.24
CA LEU A 30 -0.26 -0.98 31.17
C LEU A 30 -0.65 -2.43 30.83
N TYR A 31 -0.98 -3.26 31.83
CA TYR A 31 -1.49 -4.62 31.62
C TYR A 31 -2.89 -4.62 30.99
N CYS A 32 -3.80 -3.75 31.44
CA CYS A 32 -5.10 -3.60 30.80
C CYS A 32 -4.96 -3.12 29.36
N TYR A 33 -4.08 -2.15 29.10
CA TYR A 33 -3.81 -1.69 27.74
C TYR A 33 -3.22 -2.78 26.85
N ALA A 34 -2.26 -3.57 27.35
CA ALA A 34 -1.67 -4.69 26.62
C ALA A 34 -2.74 -5.75 26.25
N ILE A 35 -3.56 -6.17 27.22
CA ILE A 35 -4.64 -7.15 27.00
C ILE A 35 -5.69 -6.60 26.02
N VAL A 36 -6.03 -5.31 26.11
CA VAL A 36 -6.95 -4.66 25.17
C VAL A 36 -6.34 -4.62 23.77
N SER A 37 -5.06 -4.28 23.63
CA SER A 37 -4.39 -4.24 22.33
C SER A 37 -4.28 -5.61 21.65
N GLU A 38 -4.02 -6.67 22.43
CA GLU A 38 -4.00 -8.05 21.94
C GLU A 38 -5.41 -8.51 21.53
N LEU A 39 -6.45 -8.12 22.29
CA LEU A 39 -7.83 -8.44 21.97
C LEU A 39 -8.34 -7.69 20.72
N GLU A 40 -7.95 -6.44 20.56
CA GLU A 40 -8.22 -5.65 19.35
C GLU A 40 -7.61 -6.34 18.12
N ALA A 41 -6.36 -6.80 18.22
CA ALA A 41 -5.71 -7.57 17.17
C ALA A 41 -6.46 -8.86 16.81
N ILE A 42 -7.12 -9.53 17.77
CA ILE A 42 -7.95 -10.73 17.53
C ILE A 42 -9.29 -10.39 16.86
N LEU A 43 -9.81 -9.17 17.05
CA LEU A 43 -11.09 -8.72 16.48
C LEU A 43 -10.98 -8.00 15.14
N GLU A 44 -9.78 -7.62 14.68
CA GLU A 44 -9.60 -7.00 13.35
C GLU A 44 -10.18 -7.88 12.22
N PRO A 45 -10.88 -7.33 11.22
CA PRO A 45 -11.31 -8.12 10.07
C PRO A 45 -10.10 -8.56 9.24
N PRO A 46 -10.22 -9.64 8.43
CA PRO A 46 -9.23 -9.94 7.41
C PRO A 46 -9.12 -8.76 6.44
N SER A 47 -7.89 -8.44 6.02
CA SER A 47 -7.65 -7.30 5.15
C SER A 47 -6.45 -7.53 4.23
N ILE A 48 -6.50 -6.86 3.08
CA ILE A 48 -5.41 -6.74 2.12
C ILE A 48 -5.17 -5.26 1.93
N THR A 49 -3.95 -4.80 2.16
CA THR A 49 -3.62 -3.37 2.08
C THR A 49 -2.40 -3.14 1.21
N TYR A 50 -2.56 -2.30 0.18
CA TYR A 50 -1.45 -1.76 -0.59
C TYR A 50 -1.23 -0.32 -0.17
N ASN A 51 -0.05 -0.04 0.38
CA ASN A 51 0.40 1.27 0.89
C ASN A 51 -0.75 2.11 1.48
N SER A 52 -0.92 2.06 2.80
CA SER A 52 -1.95 2.80 3.53
C SER A 52 -1.96 4.31 3.25
N TYR A 53 -0.87 4.86 2.74
CA TYR A 53 -0.71 6.30 2.43
C TYR A 53 -0.64 6.62 0.94
N SER A 54 -0.84 5.65 0.04
CA SER A 54 -1.00 5.74 -1.42
C SER A 54 -0.57 7.08 -2.08
N PRO A 55 0.38 7.07 -3.04
CA PRO A 55 0.43 6.09 -4.14
C PRO A 55 1.52 5.03 -4.01
N LEU A 56 1.39 3.94 -4.78
CA LEU A 56 2.52 3.09 -5.19
C LEU A 56 3.27 3.83 -6.31
N ILE A 57 4.55 4.07 -6.11
CA ILE A 57 5.39 4.87 -7.01
C ILE A 57 6.36 3.94 -7.72
N PHE A 58 6.15 3.74 -9.00
CA PHE A 58 7.12 3.07 -9.85
C PHE A 58 7.99 4.11 -10.54
N THR A 59 9.29 3.84 -10.62
CA THR A 59 10.20 4.62 -11.44
C THR A 59 10.28 3.96 -12.82
N LYS A 60 10.10 4.74 -13.88
CA LYS A 60 10.23 4.25 -15.26
C LYS A 60 11.59 3.57 -15.44
N ASN A 61 11.65 2.47 -16.19
CA ASN A 61 12.84 1.63 -16.45
C ASN A 61 13.56 1.05 -15.22
N VAL A 62 12.99 1.20 -14.02
CA VAL A 62 13.50 0.58 -12.80
C VAL A 62 12.56 -0.54 -12.37
N ASN A 63 13.11 -1.72 -12.11
CA ASN A 63 12.32 -2.83 -11.58
C ASN A 63 11.94 -2.55 -10.12
N THR A 64 10.64 -2.46 -9.84
CA THR A 64 10.10 -2.20 -8.50
C THR A 64 9.03 -3.24 -8.17
N SER A 65 8.92 -3.61 -6.89
CA SER A 65 7.90 -4.54 -6.40
C SER A 65 7.25 -4.02 -5.11
N TYR A 66 5.94 -4.19 -5.00
CA TYR A 66 5.16 -3.87 -3.81
C TYR A 66 4.46 -5.12 -3.29
N THR A 67 4.79 -5.49 -2.06
CA THR A 67 4.13 -6.57 -1.34
C THR A 67 2.94 -6.01 -0.56
N PRO A 68 1.74 -6.59 -0.70
CA PRO A 68 0.60 -6.18 0.13
C PRO A 68 0.81 -6.57 1.59
N GLU A 69 0.30 -5.75 2.50
CA GLU A 69 0.09 -6.15 3.87
C GLU A 69 -1.18 -6.99 3.95
N ILE A 70 -1.03 -8.23 4.42
CA ILE A 70 -2.11 -9.20 4.47
C ILE A 70 -2.34 -9.62 5.92
N LYS A 71 -3.57 -9.44 6.41
CA LYS A 71 -3.95 -9.80 7.78
C LYS A 71 -5.03 -10.89 7.79
N LYS A 72 -4.80 -11.90 8.63
CA LYS A 72 -5.76 -12.99 8.94
C LYS A 72 -6.24 -13.82 7.75
N ILE A 73 -5.50 -13.81 6.65
CA ILE A 73 -5.65 -14.75 5.56
C ILE A 73 -4.29 -15.37 5.25
N THR A 74 -4.31 -16.62 4.79
CA THR A 74 -3.15 -17.30 4.25
C THR A 74 -3.43 -17.58 2.78
N PRO A 75 -2.76 -16.90 1.84
CA PRO A 75 -3.05 -17.02 0.42
C PRO A 75 -2.42 -18.28 -0.18
N THR A 76 -2.97 -19.46 0.12
CA THR A 76 -2.46 -20.75 -0.38
C THR A 76 -3.41 -21.43 -1.38
N GLU A 77 -4.69 -21.07 -1.40
CA GLU A 77 -5.71 -21.76 -2.21
C GLU A 77 -6.62 -20.81 -3.00
N GLY A 78 -6.34 -19.51 -2.96
CA GLY A 78 -7.07 -18.49 -3.74
C GLY A 78 -6.19 -17.81 -4.77
N ALA A 79 -6.79 -16.87 -5.50
CA ALA A 79 -6.13 -16.07 -6.51
C ALA A 79 -6.38 -14.58 -6.31
N PHE A 80 -5.35 -13.77 -6.51
CA PHE A 80 -5.42 -12.33 -6.59
C PHE A 80 -5.71 -11.88 -8.03
N THR A 81 -6.59 -10.89 -8.15
CA THR A 81 -6.91 -10.18 -9.40
C THR A 81 -6.90 -8.67 -9.15
N ILE A 82 -6.62 -7.87 -10.16
CA ILE A 82 -6.58 -6.41 -10.06
C ILE A 82 -7.48 -5.76 -11.11
N ALA A 83 -8.15 -4.68 -10.75
CA ALA A 83 -8.94 -3.87 -11.66
C ALA A 83 -8.70 -2.37 -11.42
N PRO A 84 -8.59 -1.54 -12.48
CA PRO A 84 -8.52 -1.93 -13.91
C PRO A 84 -7.23 -2.70 -14.23
N ASP A 85 -7.11 -3.19 -15.48
CA ASP A 85 -5.90 -3.88 -15.93
C ASP A 85 -4.65 -3.00 -15.76
N LEU A 86 -3.56 -3.64 -15.36
CA LEU A 86 -2.27 -2.97 -15.21
C LEU A 86 -1.70 -2.56 -16.59
N PRO A 87 -0.95 -1.44 -16.67
CA PRO A 87 -0.22 -1.08 -17.88
C PRO A 87 0.74 -2.19 -18.31
N THR A 88 0.94 -2.34 -19.63
CA THR A 88 1.90 -3.28 -20.23
C THR A 88 3.31 -3.03 -19.73
N SER A 89 3.71 -3.73 -18.66
CA SER A 89 5.03 -3.73 -18.00
C SER A 89 4.93 -4.02 -16.50
N LEU A 90 3.72 -3.84 -15.93
CA LEU A 90 3.42 -4.14 -14.53
C LEU A 90 2.59 -5.42 -14.47
N TYR A 91 2.83 -6.23 -13.45
CA TYR A 91 2.26 -7.55 -13.29
C TYR A 91 1.82 -7.74 -11.85
N LEU A 92 0.66 -8.37 -11.68
CA LEU A 92 0.23 -8.92 -10.40
C LEU A 92 0.60 -10.40 -10.38
N ASP A 93 1.37 -10.82 -9.38
CA ASP A 93 1.48 -12.23 -9.05
C ASP A 93 0.15 -12.67 -8.41
N ASN A 94 -0.61 -13.49 -9.13
CA ASN A 94 -1.92 -13.96 -8.72
C ASN A 94 -1.90 -14.88 -7.48
N SER A 95 -0.74 -15.39 -7.08
CA SER A 95 -0.60 -16.26 -5.91
C SER A 95 -0.23 -15.49 -4.64
N THR A 96 0.60 -14.46 -4.78
CA THR A 96 1.13 -13.69 -3.64
C THR A 96 0.50 -12.32 -3.47
N GLY A 97 -0.14 -11.79 -4.52
CA GLY A 97 -0.59 -10.41 -4.58
C GLY A 97 0.56 -9.42 -4.79
N ILE A 98 1.80 -9.84 -5.03
CA ILE A 98 2.88 -8.88 -5.29
C ILE A 98 2.63 -8.17 -6.63
N ILE A 99 2.61 -6.84 -6.60
CA ILE A 99 2.59 -6.03 -7.82
C ILE A 99 4.02 -5.64 -8.15
N SER A 100 4.51 -5.99 -9.33
CA SER A 100 5.89 -5.75 -9.72
C SER A 100 6.04 -5.44 -11.21
N GLY A 101 7.18 -4.91 -11.61
CA GLY A 101 7.50 -4.72 -13.01
C GLY A 101 8.48 -3.59 -13.25
N THR A 102 8.77 -3.37 -14.54
CA THR A 102 9.69 -2.34 -15.02
C THR A 102 8.96 -1.47 -16.04
N PRO A 103 8.29 -0.39 -15.63
CA PRO A 103 7.45 0.38 -16.52
C PRO A 103 8.24 1.16 -17.56
N THR A 104 7.87 1.04 -18.84
CA THR A 104 8.56 1.72 -19.95
C THR A 104 7.88 3.01 -20.37
N GLN A 105 6.64 3.24 -19.95
CA GLN A 105 5.88 4.45 -20.22
C GLN A 105 5.39 5.07 -18.92
N ALA A 106 5.46 6.41 -18.84
CA ALA A 106 4.83 7.15 -17.77
C ALA A 106 3.30 6.97 -17.83
N GLN A 107 2.67 6.91 -16.66
CA GLN A 107 1.22 6.78 -16.54
C GLN A 107 0.68 7.87 -15.63
N THR A 108 -0.43 8.48 -16.05
CA THR A 108 -1.23 9.31 -15.16
C THR A 108 -1.85 8.47 -14.03
N LYS A 109 -1.86 9.04 -12.83
CA LYS A 109 -2.44 8.45 -11.61
C LYS A 109 -3.79 7.77 -11.89
N SER A 110 -3.85 6.46 -11.70
CA SER A 110 -5.07 5.65 -11.87
C SER A 110 -5.43 4.94 -10.58
N THR A 111 -6.73 4.74 -10.33
CA THR A 111 -7.22 4.09 -9.11
C THR A 111 -7.36 2.60 -9.34
N TYR A 112 -6.72 1.80 -8.50
CA TYR A 112 -6.77 0.34 -8.57
C TYR A 112 -7.37 -0.26 -7.30
N ARG A 113 -7.83 -1.50 -7.46
CA ARG A 113 -8.26 -2.35 -6.37
C ARG A 113 -7.87 -3.78 -6.66
N VAL A 114 -7.35 -4.47 -5.65
CA VAL A 114 -7.05 -5.89 -5.73
C VAL A 114 -8.15 -6.67 -5.02
N GLN A 115 -8.53 -7.78 -5.61
CA GLN A 115 -9.44 -8.76 -5.06
C GLN A 115 -8.68 -10.06 -4.84
N TYR A 116 -8.92 -10.74 -3.72
CA TYR A 116 -8.53 -12.12 -3.48
C TYR A 116 -9.79 -12.98 -3.42
N GLU A 117 -9.82 -14.06 -4.19
CA GLU A 117 -10.90 -15.03 -4.16
C GLU A 117 -10.39 -16.42 -3.81
N ASN A 118 -10.99 -17.05 -2.80
CA ASN A 118 -10.77 -18.46 -2.46
C ASN A 118 -12.11 -19.16 -2.28
N ALA A 119 -12.39 -20.16 -3.12
CA ALA A 119 -13.61 -20.97 -3.07
C ALA A 119 -14.92 -20.15 -2.95
N GLY A 120 -15.01 -19.04 -3.70
CA GLY A 120 -16.16 -18.13 -3.70
C GLY A 120 -16.20 -17.11 -2.54
N THR A 121 -15.24 -17.18 -1.60
CA THR A 121 -15.04 -16.11 -0.61
C THR A 121 -14.21 -15.00 -1.24
N ILE A 122 -14.78 -13.80 -1.31
CA ILE A 122 -14.14 -12.63 -1.90
C ILE A 122 -13.69 -11.68 -0.79
N LEU A 123 -12.43 -11.26 -0.83
CA LEU A 123 -11.88 -10.18 -0.02
C LEU A 123 -11.26 -9.13 -0.93
N GLU A 124 -11.50 -7.86 -0.62
CA GLU A 124 -11.04 -6.76 -1.45
C GLU A 124 -10.10 -5.84 -0.68
N SER A 125 -9.12 -5.28 -1.38
CA SER A 125 -8.16 -4.35 -0.79
C SER A 125 -8.74 -2.97 -0.56
N ASN A 126 -7.99 -2.13 0.18
CA ASN A 126 -8.14 -0.68 0.09
C ASN A 126 -7.95 -0.21 -1.37
N ARG A 127 -8.55 0.93 -1.71
CA ARG A 127 -8.26 1.59 -2.98
C ARG A 127 -6.89 2.26 -2.87
N PHE A 128 -6.08 2.10 -3.89
CA PHE A 128 -4.76 2.74 -3.99
C PHE A 128 -4.55 3.29 -5.40
N TYR A 129 -3.55 4.15 -5.52
CA TYR A 129 -3.13 4.67 -6.82
C TYR A 129 -1.80 4.08 -7.22
N ILE A 130 -1.63 3.81 -8.51
CA ILE A 130 -0.32 3.57 -9.11
C ILE A 130 0.08 4.83 -9.87
N LEU A 131 1.33 5.25 -9.66
CA LEU A 131 1.96 6.35 -10.37
C LEU A 131 3.30 5.86 -10.93
N VAL A 132 3.53 6.11 -12.22
CA VAL A 132 4.85 5.90 -12.83
C VAL A 132 5.50 7.27 -12.99
N GLN A 133 6.63 7.47 -12.32
CA GLN A 133 7.41 8.70 -12.34
C GLN A 133 8.69 8.53 -13.14
N GLU A 134 9.20 9.65 -13.63
CA GLU A 134 10.52 9.75 -14.26
C GLU A 134 11.52 10.26 -13.21
N SER A 135 12.71 9.68 -13.18
CA SER A 135 13.83 10.07 -12.30
C SER A 135 15.16 9.92 -13.03
N SER A 136 16.27 10.37 -12.44
CA SER A 136 17.62 10.11 -12.98
C SER A 136 17.90 8.62 -13.16
N GLU A 137 17.28 7.76 -12.35
CA GLU A 137 17.41 6.30 -12.42
C GLU A 137 16.60 5.70 -13.60
N SER A 138 15.77 6.50 -14.27
CA SER A 138 14.83 6.02 -15.29
C SER A 138 15.39 5.83 -16.69
N GLY A 139 16.71 5.89 -16.89
CA GLY A 139 17.35 5.61 -18.19
C GLY A 139 17.90 6.86 -18.89
N ILE A 140 18.04 6.81 -20.23
CA ILE A 140 18.81 7.79 -21.02
C ILE A 140 18.15 9.17 -20.96
N CYS A 141 18.54 9.96 -19.97
CA CYS A 141 18.22 11.37 -19.90
C CYS A 141 18.96 12.12 -20.99
N ASN A 142 18.41 13.25 -21.45
CA ASN A 142 19.20 14.15 -22.27
C ASN A 142 20.36 14.70 -21.42
N THR A 143 21.58 14.36 -21.82
CA THR A 143 22.82 14.77 -21.16
C THR A 143 23.49 15.96 -21.85
N THR A 144 22.90 16.47 -22.94
CA THR A 144 23.49 17.53 -23.77
C THR A 144 22.53 18.69 -24.03
N GLY A 145 22.98 19.90 -23.76
CA GLY A 145 22.18 21.12 -23.98
C GLY A 145 20.99 21.21 -23.03
N ILE A 146 20.07 22.14 -23.34
CA ILE A 146 18.83 22.36 -22.58
C ILE A 146 17.72 21.53 -23.24
N PHE A 147 17.13 20.61 -22.49
CA PHE A 147 15.99 19.82 -22.97
C PHE A 147 14.78 20.73 -23.27
N PRO A 148 14.02 20.50 -24.36
CA PRO A 148 12.82 21.29 -24.66
C PRO A 148 11.84 21.36 -23.48
N GLY A 149 11.49 22.57 -23.04
CA GLY A 149 10.64 22.80 -21.86
C GLY A 149 11.40 22.96 -20.53
N CYS A 150 12.71 22.73 -20.50
CA CYS A 150 13.57 23.04 -19.38
C CYS A 150 14.28 24.41 -19.54
N ASN A 151 14.93 24.90 -18.48
CA ASN A 151 15.67 26.15 -18.45
C ASN A 151 17.16 25.92 -18.16
N SER A 152 17.97 26.98 -18.16
CA SER A 152 19.42 26.88 -17.94
C SER A 152 19.84 26.49 -16.51
N GLU A 153 18.97 26.61 -15.51
CA GLU A 153 19.25 26.21 -14.12
C GLU A 153 19.01 24.71 -13.89
N GLN A 154 18.10 24.13 -14.67
CA GLN A 154 17.77 22.71 -14.68
C GLN A 154 17.70 22.20 -16.11
N PRO A 155 18.84 22.05 -16.82
CA PRO A 155 18.83 21.82 -18.26
C PRO A 155 18.45 20.38 -18.67
N TYR A 156 18.53 19.42 -17.75
CA TYR A 156 18.42 18.00 -18.08
C TYR A 156 17.02 17.45 -17.80
N SER A 157 16.57 16.49 -18.61
CA SER A 157 15.36 15.72 -18.32
C SER A 157 15.49 14.28 -18.82
N CYS A 158 14.84 13.38 -18.10
CA CYS A 158 14.71 11.96 -18.43
C CYS A 158 13.35 11.65 -19.08
N SER A 159 12.62 12.70 -19.48
CA SER A 159 11.30 12.58 -20.08
C SER A 159 11.35 12.24 -21.56
N ASP A 160 10.38 11.44 -22.01
CA ASP A 160 10.12 11.25 -23.44
C ASP A 160 9.15 12.32 -23.98
N ALA A 161 8.59 13.15 -23.10
CA ALA A 161 7.65 14.20 -23.47
C ALA A 161 8.38 15.46 -23.98
N VAL A 162 7.79 16.14 -24.97
CA VAL A 162 8.28 17.45 -25.49
C VAL A 162 8.23 18.56 -24.42
N GLN A 163 7.45 18.36 -23.36
CA GLN A 163 7.40 19.19 -22.16
C GLN A 163 7.51 18.28 -20.94
N PRO A 164 8.68 18.22 -20.29
CA PRO A 164 8.91 17.28 -19.20
C PRO A 164 8.21 17.75 -17.93
N THR A 165 7.76 16.80 -17.12
CA THR A 165 7.19 17.12 -15.79
C THR A 165 8.30 17.53 -14.81
N TYR A 166 9.52 17.01 -15.01
CA TYR A 166 10.66 17.25 -14.14
C TYR A 166 11.91 17.61 -14.96
N CYS A 167 12.58 18.66 -14.51
CA CYS A 167 13.89 19.09 -15.00
C CYS A 167 14.92 18.99 -13.86
N TYR A 168 16.13 18.55 -14.18
CA TYR A 168 17.21 18.30 -13.23
C TYR A 168 18.38 19.25 -13.49
N ARG A 169 19.03 19.68 -12.40
CA ARG A 169 20.27 20.47 -12.48
C ARG A 169 21.47 19.58 -12.84
N GLU A 170 21.50 18.37 -12.31
CA GLU A 170 22.53 17.34 -12.55
C GLU A 170 21.86 15.97 -12.63
N LEU A 171 22.42 15.06 -13.43
CA LEU A 171 22.00 13.67 -13.53
C LEU A 171 22.97 12.85 -12.68
N SER A 172 22.51 12.35 -11.54
CA SER A 172 23.26 11.47 -10.64
C SER A 172 23.41 10.07 -11.21
#